data_AF-A0A9X3YE36-F1
#
_entry.id   AF-A0A9X3YE36-F1
#
_cell.length_a   1.000
_cell.length_b   1.000
_cell.length_c   1.000
_cell.angle_alpha   90.00
_cell.angle_beta   90.00
_cell.angle_gamma   90.00
#
_symmetry.space_group_name_H-M   'P 1'
#
loop_
_entity.id
_entity.type
_entity.pdbx_description
1 polymer ?
#
loop_
_entity_poly.entity_id
_entity_poly.type
_entity_poly.pdbx_seq_one_letter_code
_entity_poly.pdbx_strand_id
1 'polypeptide(L)'
;MIGETRPRKRAIIIGGSLGGLFAGNMLQQAGWEVDIFERSARDLDSRGGGIVLQPEVVELIRRSGIERNWDDLGVRSSHRVVYRPDGSVEHRQYAPQVQTSWSLIYSLMRSTISDIHYHKNHVLTDVAFPDNHHVTALFEGGAKVTGDLLIGADGNGSFVRKLLWSDTPEYAGYIAWRGLVPENDMPALAREQLHGDFAFASNEGSHILGYLVPGADNDLRPGHRFYNWVWYRVVDDVQREAIMTGTDGVARSYSVPEGLLSARWKAHLKEEAQRLLPPGFRDIVQATKEPFAQAIRDLAVNKMVKGRVILLGDAAAIPRPHTAASTSKAAANALALGDALKAWPDDTDKALAEWEGEQLFRGKYLRQMGMSMGNRLLFGSA
;
A
#
# COMPACT_ATOMS: atom_id res chain seq x y z
N MET A 1 21.14 34.01 29.93
CA MET A 1 21.36 32.56 29.80
C MET A 1 20.89 32.14 28.43
N ILE A 2 21.83 31.84 27.53
CA ILE A 2 21.54 31.28 26.21
C ILE A 2 21.23 29.81 26.50
N GLY A 3 19.97 29.40 26.37
CA GLY A 3 19.57 28.02 26.65
C GLY A 3 20.31 27.08 25.71
N GLU A 4 21.07 26.14 26.25
CA GLU A 4 21.69 25.06 25.47
C GLU A 4 20.58 24.30 24.74
N THR A 5 20.51 24.46 23.42
CA THR A 5 19.65 23.64 22.57
C THR A 5 20.17 22.21 22.63
N ARG A 6 19.44 21.31 23.29
CA ARG A 6 19.73 19.87 23.26
C ARG A 6 19.88 19.41 21.81
N PRO A 7 20.86 18.55 21.49
CA PRO A 7 20.97 17.97 20.15
C PRO A 7 19.67 17.21 19.82
N ARG A 8 19.19 17.34 18.59
CA ARG A 8 17.97 16.64 18.14
C ARG A 8 18.26 15.14 18.07
N LYS A 9 17.32 14.34 18.58
CA LYS A 9 17.33 12.88 18.39
C LYS A 9 17.19 12.55 16.89
N ARG A 10 17.87 11.50 16.43
CA ARG A 10 17.92 11.09 15.03
C ARG A 10 17.16 9.80 14.78
N ALA A 11 16.26 9.81 13.80
CA ALA A 11 15.53 8.64 13.33
C ALA A 11 15.99 8.22 11.93
N ILE A 12 16.25 6.93 11.77
CA ILE A 12 16.59 6.26 10.51
C ILE A 12 15.35 5.54 10.00
N ILE A 13 14.89 5.84 8.80
CA ILE A 13 13.73 5.17 8.19
C ILE A 13 14.20 4.35 7.00
N ILE A 14 13.92 3.05 7.02
CA ILE A 14 14.23 2.15 5.92
C ILE A 14 12.96 1.92 5.11
N GLY A 15 12.96 2.38 3.85
CA GLY A 15 11.82 2.37 2.94
C GLY A 15 11.25 3.77 2.72
N GLY A 16 11.30 4.25 1.48
CA GLY A 16 10.90 5.61 1.11
C GLY A 16 9.55 5.73 0.43
N SER A 17 8.64 4.77 0.64
CA SER A 17 7.25 4.81 0.18
C SER A 17 6.33 5.49 1.21
N LEU A 18 5.00 5.34 1.09
CA LEU A 18 4.01 6.00 1.93
C LEU A 18 4.27 5.83 3.43
N GLY A 19 4.50 4.61 3.91
CA GLY A 19 4.77 4.36 5.34
C GLY A 19 5.98 5.12 5.87
N GLY A 20 7.08 5.15 5.11
CA GLY A 20 8.28 5.87 5.49
C GLY A 20 8.12 7.38 5.42
N LEU A 21 7.45 7.91 4.40
CA LEU A 21 7.14 9.34 4.28
C LEU A 21 6.19 9.81 5.39
N PHE A 22 5.17 9.01 5.70
CA PHE A 22 4.25 9.24 6.82
C PHE A 22 5.01 9.31 8.15
N ALA A 23 5.83 8.31 8.44
CA ALA A 23 6.64 8.26 9.66
C ALA A 23 7.61 9.44 9.73
N GLY A 24 8.31 9.73 8.63
CA GLY A 24 9.30 10.80 8.57
C GLY A 24 8.68 12.17 8.83
N ASN A 25 7.52 12.46 8.23
CA ASN A 25 6.83 13.72 8.48
C ASN A 25 6.40 13.84 9.96
N MET A 26 5.80 12.79 10.54
CA MET A 26 5.34 12.82 11.93
C MET A 26 6.51 12.93 12.94
N LEU A 27 7.65 12.31 12.64
CA LEU A 27 8.88 12.41 13.42
C LEU A 27 9.49 13.82 13.35
N GLN A 28 9.55 14.44 12.17
CA GLN A 28 10.00 15.83 12.02
C GLN A 28 9.14 16.78 12.85
N GLN A 29 7.81 16.57 12.85
CA GLN A 29 6.91 17.35 13.70
C GLN A 29 7.10 17.09 15.19
N ALA A 30 7.59 15.92 15.58
CA ALA A 30 7.98 15.60 16.95
C ALA A 30 9.36 16.17 17.34
N GLY A 31 10.02 16.91 16.45
CA GLY A 31 11.31 17.57 16.69
C GLY A 31 12.54 16.69 16.41
N TRP A 32 12.35 15.55 15.75
CA TRP A 32 13.44 14.64 15.40
C TRP A 32 14.13 15.05 14.10
N GLU A 33 15.44 14.81 14.03
CA GLU A 33 16.17 14.74 12.76
C GLU A 33 15.87 13.40 12.10
N VAL A 34 15.58 13.42 10.79
CA VAL A 34 15.07 12.23 10.09
C VAL A 34 15.84 12.03 8.79
N ASP A 35 16.26 10.80 8.55
CA ASP A 35 16.80 10.35 7.27
C ASP A 35 16.01 9.15 6.76
N ILE A 36 15.51 9.24 5.53
CA ILE A 36 14.79 8.17 4.84
C ILE A 36 15.72 7.54 3.80
N PHE A 37 15.90 6.22 3.88
CA PHE A 37 16.72 5.44 2.96
C PHE A 37 15.84 4.56 2.08
N GLU A 38 15.88 4.78 0.78
CA GLU A 38 15.15 4.04 -0.24
C GLU A 38 16.11 3.21 -1.10
N ARG A 39 15.80 1.92 -1.26
CA ARG A 39 16.60 1.00 -2.07
C ARG A 39 16.57 1.34 -3.56
N SER A 40 15.48 1.90 -4.06
CA SER A 40 15.33 2.27 -5.46
C SER A 40 16.27 3.43 -5.83
N ALA A 41 16.96 3.30 -6.95
CA ALA A 41 17.76 4.38 -7.53
C ALA A 41 16.90 5.42 -8.26
N ARG A 42 15.63 5.11 -8.55
CA ARG A 42 14.67 6.01 -9.21
C ARG A 42 13.56 6.40 -8.26
N ASP A 43 12.88 7.50 -8.57
CA ASP A 43 11.63 7.82 -7.90
C ASP A 43 10.64 6.66 -8.02
N LEU A 44 9.91 6.44 -6.94
CA LEU A 44 8.92 5.39 -6.89
C LEU A 44 7.73 5.82 -7.75
N ASP A 45 7.45 5.02 -8.76
CA ASP A 45 6.27 5.18 -9.60
C ASP A 45 5.38 3.95 -9.37
N SER A 46 4.24 4.15 -8.71
CA SER A 46 3.14 3.22 -8.91
C SER A 46 2.35 3.77 -10.07
N ARG A 47 2.32 3.00 -11.14
CA ARG A 47 1.48 3.20 -12.30
C ARG A 47 0.01 3.07 -11.88
N GLY A 48 -0.53 4.11 -11.24
CA GLY A 48 -1.95 4.28 -10.90
C GLY A 48 -2.58 3.26 -9.96
N GLY A 49 -1.84 2.64 -9.03
CA GLY A 49 -2.45 1.73 -8.06
C GLY A 49 -3.57 2.41 -7.27
N GLY A 50 -4.82 2.00 -7.51
CA GLY A 50 -5.99 2.60 -6.88
C GLY A 50 -6.02 2.39 -5.36
N ILE A 51 -6.37 3.45 -4.63
CA ILE A 51 -6.54 3.47 -3.19
C ILE A 51 -7.90 4.10 -2.87
N VAL A 52 -8.65 3.51 -1.94
CA VAL A 52 -9.79 4.19 -1.33
C VAL A 52 -9.25 5.15 -0.28
N LEU A 53 -9.52 6.46 -0.41
CA LEU A 53 -9.07 7.46 0.55
C LEU A 53 -9.80 7.27 1.89
N GLN A 54 -9.04 7.25 2.98
CA GLN A 54 -9.56 7.00 4.34
C GLN A 54 -9.17 8.13 5.31
N PRO A 55 -9.90 8.30 6.43
CA PRO A 55 -9.72 9.41 7.35
C PRO A 55 -8.30 9.57 7.88
N GLU A 56 -7.59 8.49 8.21
CA GLU A 56 -6.24 8.56 8.77
C GLU A 56 -5.23 9.13 7.78
N VAL A 57 -5.40 8.86 6.48
CA VAL A 57 -4.53 9.44 5.43
C VAL A 57 -4.77 10.94 5.31
N VAL A 58 -6.04 11.35 5.39
CA VAL A 58 -6.43 12.77 5.30
C VAL A 58 -5.93 13.54 6.50
N GLU A 59 -6.09 13.00 7.71
CA GLU A 59 -5.58 13.60 8.93
C GLU A 59 -4.05 13.73 8.89
N LEU A 60 -3.35 12.73 8.36
CA LEU A 60 -1.91 12.81 8.19
C LEU A 60 -1.51 13.92 7.21
N ILE A 61 -2.15 14.01 6.04
CA ILE A 61 -1.90 15.10 5.07
C ILE A 61 -2.12 16.47 5.72
N ARG A 62 -3.24 16.63 6.45
CA ARG A 62 -3.58 17.86 7.16
C ARG A 62 -2.51 18.23 8.19
N ARG A 63 -2.10 17.28 9.04
CA ARG A 63 -1.04 17.51 10.04
C ARG A 63 0.28 17.82 9.39
N SER A 64 0.55 17.30 8.20
CA SER A 64 1.78 17.55 7.44
C SER A 64 1.89 18.98 6.90
N GLY A 65 0.88 19.83 7.14
CA GLY A 65 0.85 21.22 6.67
C GLY A 65 0.41 21.36 5.20
N ILE A 66 -0.07 20.27 4.58
CA ILE A 66 -0.60 20.31 3.22
C ILE A 66 -2.08 20.72 3.30
N GLU A 67 -2.37 21.94 2.85
CA GLU A 67 -3.73 22.45 2.72
C GLU A 67 -4.28 22.11 1.32
N ARG A 68 -5.13 21.09 1.25
CA ARG A 68 -5.82 20.67 0.02
C ARG A 68 -7.29 20.48 0.29
N ASN A 69 -8.14 20.83 -0.67
CA ASN A 69 -9.54 20.51 -0.59
C ASN A 69 -9.74 19.01 -0.78
N TRP A 70 -10.84 18.47 -0.26
CA TRP A 70 -11.20 17.06 -0.41
C TRP A 70 -11.25 16.62 -1.89
N ASP A 71 -11.61 17.53 -2.78
CA ASP A 71 -11.68 17.31 -4.24
C ASP A 71 -10.31 17.20 -4.91
N ASP A 72 -9.26 17.70 -4.28
CA ASP A 72 -7.90 17.64 -4.82
C ASP A 72 -7.19 16.32 -4.44
N LEU A 73 -7.83 15.48 -3.64
CA LEU A 73 -7.23 14.25 -3.10
C LEU A 73 -7.66 12.99 -3.86
N GLY A 74 -8.51 13.11 -4.87
CA GLY A 74 -8.91 11.99 -5.71
C GLY A 74 -10.21 12.22 -6.47
N VAL A 75 -10.77 11.12 -6.95
CA VAL A 75 -11.98 11.08 -7.76
C VAL A 75 -13.16 10.62 -6.91
N ARG A 76 -14.24 11.39 -6.87
CA ARG A 76 -15.45 11.02 -6.13
C ARG A 76 -16.18 9.85 -6.82
N SER A 77 -16.61 8.89 -6.01
CA SER A 77 -17.62 7.88 -6.36
C SER A 77 -18.84 8.06 -5.47
N SER A 78 -20.05 8.00 -6.03
CA SER A 78 -21.28 8.26 -5.27
C SER A 78 -21.91 6.99 -4.69
N HIS A 79 -21.86 5.89 -5.45
CA HIS A 79 -22.48 4.64 -5.05
C HIS A 79 -21.50 3.49 -5.06
N ARG A 80 -21.84 2.47 -4.28
CA ARG A 80 -21.33 1.11 -4.46
C ARG A 80 -22.36 0.31 -5.23
N VAL A 81 -21.94 -0.32 -6.32
CA VAL A 81 -22.83 -1.07 -7.22
C VAL A 81 -22.33 -2.48 -7.38
N VAL A 82 -23.19 -3.47 -7.14
CA VAL A 82 -22.92 -4.89 -7.36
C VAL A 82 -23.64 -5.34 -8.61
N TYR A 83 -22.91 -5.93 -9.54
CA TYR A 83 -23.42 -6.46 -10.81
C TYR A 83 -23.58 -7.98 -10.76
N ARG A 84 -24.70 -8.46 -11.30
CA ARG A 84 -24.91 -9.88 -11.60
C ARG A 84 -24.13 -10.29 -12.86
N PRO A 85 -23.91 -11.60 -13.09
CA PRO A 85 -23.21 -12.09 -14.29
C PRO A 85 -23.77 -11.61 -15.63
N ASP A 86 -25.08 -11.36 -15.72
CA ASP A 86 -25.74 -10.84 -16.92
C ASP A 86 -25.54 -9.32 -17.14
N GLY A 87 -24.91 -8.62 -16.20
CA GLY A 87 -24.70 -7.17 -16.22
C GLY A 87 -25.84 -6.36 -15.60
N SER A 88 -26.89 -7.01 -15.08
CA SER A 88 -27.93 -6.32 -14.31
C SER A 88 -27.42 -5.90 -12.93
N VAL A 89 -27.97 -4.80 -12.39
CA VAL A 89 -27.64 -4.35 -11.03
C VAL A 89 -28.32 -5.26 -10.00
N GLU A 90 -27.52 -5.90 -9.15
CA GLU A 90 -28.00 -6.64 -7.99
C GLU A 90 -28.31 -5.71 -6.81
N HIS A 91 -27.35 -4.84 -6.51
CA HIS A 91 -27.43 -3.94 -5.39
C HIS A 91 -26.80 -2.59 -5.75
N ARG A 92 -27.41 -1.50 -5.28
CA ARG A 92 -26.90 -0.14 -5.44
C ARG A 92 -27.12 0.61 -4.15
N GLN A 93 -26.02 1.00 -3.51
CA GLN A 93 -26.03 1.70 -2.23
C GLN A 93 -25.41 3.08 -2.39
N TYR A 94 -26.10 4.12 -1.91
CA TYR A 94 -25.48 5.44 -1.75
C TYR A 94 -24.39 5.36 -0.69
N ALA A 95 -23.15 5.56 -1.12
CA ALA A 95 -21.95 5.42 -0.29
C ALA A 95 -20.85 6.32 -0.88
N PRO A 96 -20.90 7.64 -0.62
CA PRO A 96 -19.91 8.58 -1.14
C PRO A 96 -18.51 8.25 -0.64
N GLN A 97 -17.56 8.13 -1.57
CA GLN A 97 -16.16 7.85 -1.29
C GLN A 97 -15.26 8.63 -2.25
N VAL A 98 -14.00 8.82 -1.87
CA VAL A 98 -12.96 9.34 -2.78
C VAL A 98 -11.97 8.23 -3.08
N GLN A 99 -11.71 8.05 -4.36
CA GLN A 99 -10.79 7.10 -4.90
C GLN A 99 -9.55 7.86 -5.38
N THR A 100 -8.41 7.52 -4.82
CA THR A 100 -7.14 8.17 -5.11
C THR A 100 -6.17 7.17 -5.72
N SER A 101 -4.96 7.64 -6.01
CA SER A 101 -3.86 6.80 -6.45
C SER A 101 -2.74 6.85 -5.42
N TRP A 102 -1.97 5.76 -5.34
CA TRP A 102 -0.73 5.78 -4.57
C TRP A 102 0.20 6.91 -5.04
N SER A 103 0.26 7.21 -6.34
CA SER A 103 1.14 8.25 -6.90
C SER A 103 0.79 9.65 -6.41
N LEU A 104 -0.51 9.96 -6.27
CA LEU A 104 -0.97 11.23 -5.76
C LEU A 104 -0.54 11.40 -4.30
N ILE A 105 -0.87 10.44 -3.44
CA ILE A 105 -0.50 10.50 -2.03
C ILE A 105 1.03 10.50 -1.85
N TYR A 106 1.75 9.70 -2.63
CA TYR A 106 3.21 9.67 -2.61
C TYR A 106 3.81 11.02 -2.96
N SER A 107 3.40 11.63 -4.09
CA SER A 107 3.94 12.93 -4.52
C SER A 107 3.65 14.05 -3.52
N LEU A 108 2.43 14.08 -2.96
CA LEU A 108 2.06 15.02 -1.90
C LEU A 108 2.98 14.85 -0.69
N MET A 109 3.11 13.65 -0.16
CA MET A 109 3.94 13.41 1.03
C MET A 109 5.42 13.59 0.77
N ARG A 110 5.91 13.21 -0.42
CA ARG A 110 7.31 13.38 -0.80
C ARG A 110 7.71 14.84 -0.86
N SER A 111 6.78 15.75 -1.22
CA SER A 111 7.01 17.20 -1.20
C SER A 111 7.26 17.77 0.20
N THR A 112 6.88 17.05 1.26
CA THR A 112 7.10 17.49 2.65
C THR A 112 8.48 17.12 3.19
N ILE A 113 9.22 16.27 2.50
CA ILE A 113 10.57 15.83 2.89
C ILE A 113 11.57 16.43 1.92
N SER A 114 12.57 17.15 2.44
CA SER A 114 13.64 17.69 1.61
C SER A 114 14.52 16.58 1.04
N ASP A 115 15.11 16.81 -0.13
CA ASP A 115 15.96 15.82 -0.80
C ASP A 115 17.22 15.46 -0.01
N ILE A 116 17.69 16.36 0.85
CA ILE A 116 18.83 16.12 1.76
C ILE A 116 18.53 15.01 2.76
N HIS A 117 17.26 14.80 3.10
CA HIS A 117 16.81 13.79 4.06
C HIS A 117 16.19 12.55 3.38
N TYR A 118 16.24 12.47 2.04
CA TYR A 118 15.71 11.35 1.27
C TYR A 118 16.80 10.73 0.38
N HIS A 119 17.40 9.66 0.88
CA HIS A 119 18.56 8.98 0.31
C HIS A 119 18.13 7.81 -0.57
N LYS A 120 18.16 8.01 -1.90
CA LYS A 120 17.90 6.94 -2.89
C LYS A 120 19.10 6.00 -3.02
N ASN A 121 18.90 4.85 -3.65
CA ASN A 121 19.95 3.85 -3.92
C ASN A 121 20.69 3.36 -2.67
N HIS A 122 19.99 3.27 -1.54
CA HIS A 122 20.54 2.78 -0.28
C HIS A 122 19.87 1.46 0.10
N VAL A 123 20.57 0.35 -0.16
CA VAL A 123 20.13 -1.00 0.17
C VAL A 123 20.65 -1.36 1.56
N LEU A 124 19.75 -1.51 2.53
CA LEU A 124 20.11 -2.01 3.86
C LEU A 124 20.62 -3.45 3.74
N THR A 125 21.74 -3.75 4.36
CA THR A 125 22.35 -5.09 4.41
C THR A 125 22.31 -5.70 5.80
N ASP A 126 22.39 -4.89 6.85
CA ASP A 126 22.35 -5.37 8.24
C ASP A 126 22.00 -4.25 9.24
N VAL A 127 21.73 -4.62 10.49
CA VAL A 127 21.46 -3.71 11.61
C VAL A 127 22.30 -4.10 12.82
N ALA A 128 23.05 -3.15 13.37
CA ALA A 128 23.87 -3.34 14.57
C ALA A 128 23.38 -2.50 15.76
N PHE A 129 23.66 -2.99 16.97
CA PHE A 129 23.28 -2.37 18.24
C PHE A 129 24.56 -2.02 19.01
N PRO A 130 25.09 -0.79 18.87
CA PRO A 130 26.31 -0.40 19.58
C PRO A 130 26.09 -0.35 21.10
N ASP A 131 24.86 -0.06 21.54
CA ASP A 131 24.41 -0.06 22.93
C ASP A 131 22.87 -0.24 22.99
N ASN A 132 22.28 0.00 24.17
CA ASN A 132 20.83 -0.15 24.39
C ASN A 132 19.99 1.07 23.94
N HIS A 133 20.63 2.16 23.56
CA HIS A 133 19.98 3.43 23.25
C HIS A 133 20.12 3.87 21.79
N HIS A 134 21.01 3.24 21.03
CA HIS A 134 21.24 3.55 19.63
C HIS A 134 21.15 2.31 18.74
N VAL A 135 21.01 2.57 17.44
CA VAL A 135 20.98 1.55 16.39
C VAL A 135 21.74 2.06 15.17
N THR A 136 22.45 1.15 14.51
CA THR A 136 23.23 1.44 13.31
C THR A 136 22.70 0.66 12.11
N ALA A 137 22.26 1.36 11.07
CA ALA A 137 21.96 0.80 9.77
C ALA A 137 23.24 0.64 8.94
N LEU A 138 23.43 -0.55 8.37
CA LEU A 138 24.55 -0.90 7.49
C LEU A 138 24.03 -1.04 6.07
N PHE A 139 24.67 -0.37 5.12
CA PHE A 139 24.22 -0.34 3.72
C PHE A 139 25.23 -1.02 2.79
N GLU A 140 24.74 -1.44 1.63
CA GLU A 140 25.59 -1.82 0.50
C GLU A 140 26.54 -0.66 0.15
N GLY A 141 27.77 -0.99 -0.25
CA GLY A 141 28.84 0.01 -0.43
C GLY A 141 29.52 0.46 0.87
N GLY A 142 29.09 -0.05 2.04
CA GLY A 142 29.79 0.10 3.32
C GLY A 142 29.41 1.34 4.13
N ALA A 143 28.47 2.15 3.66
CA ALA A 143 27.94 3.29 4.42
C ALA A 143 27.27 2.80 5.72
N LYS A 144 27.46 3.57 6.80
CA LYS A 144 26.91 3.28 8.13
C LYS A 144 26.25 4.53 8.69
N VAL A 145 25.04 4.37 9.23
CA VAL A 145 24.29 5.48 9.83
C VAL A 145 23.80 5.05 11.20
N THR A 146 24.16 5.80 12.22
CA THR A 146 23.73 5.57 13.61
C THR A 146 22.71 6.63 14.02
N GLY A 147 21.68 6.20 14.74
CA GLY A 147 20.64 7.06 15.29
C GLY A 147 20.01 6.46 16.55
N ASP A 148 19.06 7.19 17.13
CA ASP A 148 18.34 6.81 18.34
C ASP A 148 17.17 5.86 18.07
N LEU A 149 16.66 5.82 16.82
CA LEU A 149 15.53 4.99 16.42
C LEU A 149 15.66 4.56 14.95
N LEU A 150 15.38 3.29 14.66
CA LEU A 150 15.24 2.78 13.30
C LEU A 150 13.79 2.32 13.05
N ILE A 151 13.20 2.78 11.95
CA ILE A 151 11.86 2.45 11.52
C ILE A 151 11.96 1.60 10.24
N GLY A 152 11.61 0.32 10.33
CA GLY A 152 11.39 -0.53 9.18
C GLY A 152 10.04 -0.22 8.55
N ALA A 153 10.04 0.55 7.47
CA ALA A 153 8.87 0.91 6.65
C ALA A 153 9.01 0.41 5.21
N ASP A 154 9.76 -0.68 5.02
CA ASP A 154 10.19 -1.29 3.77
C ASP A 154 9.19 -2.33 3.19
N GLY A 155 7.93 -2.18 3.59
CA GLY A 155 6.76 -2.80 2.95
C GLY A 155 6.62 -4.31 3.16
N ASN A 156 5.80 -4.94 2.30
CA ASN A 156 5.43 -6.35 2.45
C ASN A 156 6.65 -7.30 2.46
N GLY A 157 7.69 -6.96 1.70
CA GLY A 157 8.92 -7.74 1.56
C GLY A 157 9.99 -7.41 2.60
N SER A 158 9.63 -6.65 3.65
CA SER A 158 10.53 -6.04 4.64
C SER A 158 11.76 -6.88 4.94
N PHE A 159 12.91 -6.31 4.63
CA PHE A 159 14.21 -6.84 4.98
C PHE A 159 14.50 -6.61 6.46
N VAL A 160 14.10 -5.45 7.02
CA VAL A 160 14.20 -5.19 8.47
C VAL A 160 13.46 -6.27 9.28
N ARG A 161 12.24 -6.63 8.84
CA ARG A 161 11.49 -7.74 9.45
C ARG A 161 12.25 -9.06 9.33
N LYS A 162 12.81 -9.40 8.16
CA LYS A 162 13.55 -10.66 7.97
C LYS A 162 14.81 -10.75 8.83
N LEU A 163 15.49 -9.63 9.07
CA LEU A 163 16.71 -9.60 9.90
C LEU A 163 16.39 -9.83 11.38
N LEU A 164 15.34 -9.19 11.87
CA LEU A 164 15.12 -9.05 13.31
C LEU A 164 13.87 -9.78 13.83
N TRP A 165 12.95 -10.23 12.97
CA TRP A 165 11.73 -10.98 13.31
C TRP A 165 11.66 -12.31 12.56
N SER A 166 10.89 -13.26 13.11
CA SER A 166 10.65 -14.58 12.50
C SER A 166 9.36 -14.65 11.70
N ASP A 167 8.45 -13.68 11.84
CA ASP A 167 7.16 -13.69 11.18
C ASP A 167 7.30 -13.48 9.66
N THR A 168 6.67 -14.36 8.87
CA THR A 168 6.71 -14.30 7.40
C THR A 168 5.29 -14.24 6.80
N PRO A 169 5.09 -13.50 5.69
CA PRO A 169 3.77 -13.42 5.08
C PRO A 169 3.32 -14.74 4.43
N GLU A 170 2.10 -15.14 4.72
CA GLU A 170 1.47 -16.35 4.22
C GLU A 170 0.70 -16.08 2.92
N TYR A 171 0.77 -16.97 1.94
CA TYR A 171 -0.04 -16.87 0.73
C TYR A 171 -1.50 -17.22 1.03
N ALA A 172 -2.42 -16.39 0.53
CA ALA A 172 -3.84 -16.46 0.86
C ALA A 172 -4.64 -17.47 0.00
N GLY A 173 -4.01 -18.14 -0.96
CA GLY A 173 -4.67 -19.08 -1.89
C GLY A 173 -5.26 -18.44 -3.16
N TYR A 174 -4.99 -17.15 -3.39
CA TYR A 174 -5.47 -16.44 -4.57
C TYR A 174 -4.56 -15.28 -4.97
N ILE A 175 -4.66 -14.87 -6.24
CA ILE A 175 -3.97 -13.71 -6.80
C ILE A 175 -4.96 -12.58 -7.06
N ALA A 176 -4.43 -11.39 -7.33
CA ALA A 176 -5.14 -10.29 -7.94
C ALA A 176 -4.52 -9.96 -9.29
N TRP A 177 -5.32 -10.06 -10.35
CA TRP A 177 -5.09 -9.36 -11.59
C TRP A 177 -5.43 -7.88 -11.41
N ARG A 178 -4.64 -7.00 -12.01
CA ARG A 178 -4.86 -5.56 -11.95
C ARG A 178 -4.64 -4.93 -13.32
N GLY A 179 -5.32 -3.82 -13.54
CA GLY A 179 -5.13 -3.03 -14.74
C GLY A 179 -5.74 -1.65 -14.64
N LEU A 180 -5.30 -0.81 -15.56
CA LEU A 180 -5.77 0.56 -15.75
C LEU A 180 -6.14 0.75 -17.21
N VAL A 181 -7.23 1.47 -17.44
CA VAL A 181 -7.66 1.90 -18.77
C VAL A 181 -7.84 3.42 -18.71
N PRO A 182 -7.27 4.21 -19.64
CA PRO A 182 -7.59 5.63 -19.76
C PRO A 182 -9.10 5.84 -19.83
N GLU A 183 -9.63 6.82 -19.09
CA GLU A 183 -11.08 7.05 -19.01
C GLU A 183 -11.73 7.24 -20.40
N ASN A 184 -11.04 7.94 -21.30
CA ASN A 184 -11.46 8.14 -22.68
C ASN A 184 -11.41 6.87 -23.53
N ASP A 185 -10.58 5.89 -23.14
CA ASP A 185 -10.43 4.61 -23.83
C ASP A 185 -11.39 3.53 -23.28
N MET A 186 -12.19 3.85 -22.26
CA MET A 186 -13.20 2.92 -21.75
C MET A 186 -14.18 2.51 -22.88
N PRO A 187 -14.40 1.19 -23.09
CA PRO A 187 -15.42 0.73 -24.03
C PRO A 187 -16.81 1.27 -23.70
N ALA A 188 -17.66 1.46 -24.71
CA ALA A 188 -18.96 2.13 -24.55
C ALA A 188 -19.84 1.49 -23.46
N LEU A 189 -19.99 0.16 -23.48
CA LEU A 189 -20.79 -0.56 -22.49
C LEU A 189 -20.18 -0.48 -21.08
N ALA A 190 -18.86 -0.60 -20.99
CA ALA A 190 -18.16 -0.44 -19.73
C ALA A 190 -18.31 0.98 -19.16
N ARG A 191 -18.25 2.01 -20.00
CA ARG A 191 -18.50 3.40 -19.59
C ARG A 191 -19.94 3.57 -19.10
N GLU A 192 -20.91 3.03 -19.82
CA GLU A 192 -22.32 3.09 -19.42
C GLU A 192 -22.56 2.44 -18.05
N GLN A 193 -21.99 1.26 -17.82
CA GLN A 193 -22.23 0.49 -16.59
C GLN A 193 -21.35 0.94 -15.41
N LEU A 194 -20.09 1.29 -15.65
CA LEU A 194 -19.10 1.36 -14.57
C LEU A 194 -18.62 2.78 -14.24
N HIS A 195 -18.89 3.76 -15.09
CA HIS A 195 -18.35 5.10 -14.91
C HIS A 195 -18.94 5.80 -13.68
N GLY A 196 -18.05 6.36 -12.83
CA GLY A 196 -18.44 7.22 -11.70
C GLY A 196 -18.90 6.52 -10.41
N ASP A 197 -19.15 5.21 -10.42
CA ASP A 197 -19.49 4.43 -9.24
C ASP A 197 -18.36 3.44 -8.87
N PHE A 198 -18.35 2.99 -7.61
CA PHE A 198 -17.46 1.91 -7.16
C PHE A 198 -18.17 0.58 -7.43
N ALA A 199 -17.77 -0.07 -8.51
CA ALA A 199 -18.42 -1.27 -9.01
C ALA A 199 -17.77 -2.56 -8.48
N PHE A 200 -18.59 -3.60 -8.31
CA PHE A 200 -18.20 -4.93 -7.87
C PHE A 200 -18.95 -5.99 -8.66
N ALA A 201 -18.35 -7.16 -8.82
CA ALA A 201 -19.04 -8.39 -9.17
C ALA A 201 -18.34 -9.58 -8.52
N SER A 202 -19.11 -10.59 -8.12
CA SER A 202 -18.58 -11.80 -7.49
C SER A 202 -19.17 -13.04 -8.16
N ASN A 203 -18.34 -14.05 -8.34
CA ASN A 203 -18.69 -15.39 -8.81
C ASN A 203 -17.84 -16.42 -8.06
N GLU A 204 -18.05 -17.72 -8.28
CA GLU A 204 -17.27 -18.77 -7.62
C GLU A 204 -15.75 -18.61 -7.89
N GLY A 205 -14.95 -18.50 -6.82
CA GLY A 205 -13.51 -18.26 -6.90
C GLY A 205 -13.13 -16.93 -7.57
N SER A 206 -14.05 -15.97 -7.66
CA SER A 206 -13.92 -14.76 -8.47
C SER A 206 -14.51 -13.54 -7.76
N HIS A 207 -13.72 -12.48 -7.59
CA HIS A 207 -14.24 -11.21 -7.11
C HIS A 207 -13.55 -10.07 -7.85
N ILE A 208 -14.29 -9.26 -8.59
CA ILE A 208 -13.76 -8.08 -9.28
C ILE A 208 -14.34 -6.80 -8.69
N LEU A 209 -13.53 -5.76 -8.70
CA LEU A 209 -13.94 -4.41 -8.39
C LEU A 209 -13.32 -3.40 -9.36
N GLY A 210 -13.93 -2.22 -9.48
CA GLY A 210 -13.36 -1.14 -10.27
C GLY A 210 -13.95 0.23 -9.96
N TYR A 211 -13.15 1.26 -10.25
CA TYR A 211 -13.47 2.65 -9.96
C TYR A 211 -12.49 3.59 -10.68
N LEU A 212 -12.88 4.85 -10.85
CA LEU A 212 -12.01 5.89 -11.39
C LEU A 212 -10.97 6.34 -10.36
N VAL A 213 -9.75 6.61 -10.82
CA VAL A 213 -8.61 7.11 -10.02
C VAL A 213 -7.91 8.24 -10.76
N PRO A 214 -7.06 9.05 -10.09
CA PRO A 214 -6.24 10.05 -10.77
C PRO A 214 -5.46 9.44 -11.95
N GLY A 215 -5.37 10.23 -13.02
CA GLY A 215 -4.70 9.88 -14.26
C GLY A 215 -3.19 9.98 -14.22
N ALA A 216 -2.57 10.05 -15.41
CA ALA A 216 -1.16 10.38 -15.55
C ALA A 216 -0.89 11.75 -14.88
N ASP A 217 0.28 11.88 -14.26
CA ASP A 217 0.69 13.09 -13.51
C ASP A 217 -0.33 13.52 -12.43
N ASN A 218 -1.09 12.54 -11.91
CA ASN A 218 -2.17 12.73 -10.94
C ASN A 218 -3.34 13.61 -11.44
N ASP A 219 -3.63 13.61 -12.74
CA ASP A 219 -4.71 14.41 -13.32
C ASP A 219 -6.10 13.95 -12.84
N LEU A 220 -6.88 14.88 -12.27
CA LEU A 220 -8.21 14.64 -11.74
C LEU A 220 -9.34 15.01 -12.71
N ARG A 221 -9.01 15.65 -13.84
CA ARG A 221 -10.00 16.17 -14.78
C ARG A 221 -10.74 15.03 -15.49
N PRO A 222 -12.08 15.07 -15.62
CA PRO A 222 -12.82 14.11 -16.43
C PRO A 222 -12.23 13.95 -17.84
N GLY A 223 -12.06 12.71 -18.27
CA GLY A 223 -11.43 12.31 -19.52
C GLY A 223 -9.91 12.07 -19.42
N HIS A 224 -9.25 12.58 -18.38
CA HIS A 224 -7.82 12.42 -18.16
C HIS A 224 -7.48 11.39 -17.08
N ARG A 225 -8.49 10.83 -16.41
CA ARG A 225 -8.35 9.86 -15.31
C ARG A 225 -8.10 8.45 -15.85
N PHE A 226 -7.82 7.52 -14.94
CA PHE A 226 -7.83 6.09 -15.25
C PHE A 226 -9.04 5.41 -14.61
N TYR A 227 -9.60 4.40 -15.29
CA TYR A 227 -10.45 3.40 -14.68
C TYR A 227 -9.57 2.26 -14.17
N ASN A 228 -9.45 2.14 -12.85
CA ASN A 228 -8.74 1.08 -12.15
C ASN A 228 -9.65 -0.11 -11.92
N TRP A 229 -9.13 -1.31 -12.14
CA TRP A 229 -9.81 -2.55 -11.77
C TRP A 229 -8.86 -3.52 -11.06
N VAL A 230 -9.43 -4.32 -10.16
CA VAL A 230 -8.74 -5.38 -9.44
C VAL A 230 -9.62 -6.63 -9.46
N TRP A 231 -9.09 -7.72 -9.98
CA TRP A 231 -9.81 -8.98 -10.11
C TRP A 231 -9.09 -10.11 -9.36
N TYR A 232 -9.69 -10.55 -8.27
CA TYR A 232 -9.22 -11.65 -7.46
C TYR A 232 -9.63 -13.00 -8.04
N ARG A 233 -8.67 -13.92 -8.15
CA ARG A 233 -8.86 -15.27 -8.67
C ARG A 233 -8.15 -16.30 -7.80
N VAL A 234 -8.90 -17.32 -7.38
CA VAL A 234 -8.33 -18.51 -6.76
C VAL A 234 -7.48 -19.24 -7.80
N VAL A 235 -6.24 -19.53 -7.44
CA VAL A 235 -5.28 -20.25 -8.28
C VAL A 235 -4.48 -21.19 -7.39
N ASP A 236 -4.18 -22.39 -7.89
CA ASP A 236 -3.31 -23.33 -7.18
C ASP A 236 -1.84 -22.88 -7.20
N ASP A 237 -1.00 -23.55 -6.42
CA ASP A 237 0.42 -23.16 -6.27
C ASP A 237 1.22 -23.31 -7.57
N VAL A 238 0.90 -24.31 -8.40
CA VAL A 238 1.59 -24.54 -9.69
C VAL A 238 1.27 -23.40 -10.66
N GLN A 239 -0.02 -23.06 -10.77
CA GLN A 239 -0.50 -21.96 -11.58
C GLN A 239 0.06 -20.64 -11.06
N ARG A 240 0.05 -20.41 -9.74
CA ARG A 240 0.64 -19.23 -9.11
C ARG A 240 2.11 -19.10 -9.48
N GLU A 241 2.94 -20.11 -9.28
CA GLU A 241 4.38 -20.03 -9.60
C GLU A 241 4.63 -19.71 -11.07
N ALA A 242 3.83 -20.32 -11.95
CA ALA A 242 3.88 -20.07 -13.38
C ALA A 242 3.41 -18.65 -13.77
N ILE A 243 2.39 -18.09 -13.10
CA ILE A 243 1.94 -16.69 -13.27
C ILE A 243 2.99 -15.72 -12.75
N MET A 244 3.60 -16.06 -11.61
CA MET A 244 4.52 -15.20 -10.88
C MET A 244 5.95 -15.21 -11.42
N THR A 245 6.18 -15.88 -12.55
CA THR A 245 7.44 -15.87 -13.29
C THR A 245 7.32 -14.94 -14.49
N GLY A 246 8.13 -13.88 -14.50
CA GLY A 246 8.10 -12.87 -15.56
C GLY A 246 8.68 -13.38 -16.88
N THR A 247 8.50 -12.61 -17.95
CA THR A 247 9.11 -12.87 -19.27
C THR A 247 10.64 -12.86 -19.25
N ASP A 248 11.24 -12.30 -18.21
CA ASP A 248 12.67 -12.33 -17.93
C ASP A 248 13.13 -13.63 -17.25
N GLY A 249 12.23 -14.59 -17.02
CA GLY A 249 12.52 -15.85 -16.33
C GLY A 249 12.67 -15.73 -14.81
N VAL A 250 12.49 -14.53 -14.26
CA VAL A 250 12.65 -14.29 -12.82
C VAL A 250 11.35 -14.64 -12.09
N ALA A 251 11.44 -15.62 -11.18
CA ALA A 251 10.35 -15.97 -10.27
C ALA A 251 10.20 -14.89 -9.18
N ARG A 252 8.98 -14.44 -8.94
CA ARG A 252 8.66 -13.37 -8.00
C ARG A 252 7.70 -13.86 -6.94
N SER A 253 7.95 -13.51 -5.68
CA SER A 253 7.10 -13.96 -4.58
C SER A 253 5.82 -13.13 -4.40
N TYR A 254 5.79 -11.89 -4.89
CA TYR A 254 4.75 -10.92 -4.57
C TYR A 254 4.03 -10.33 -5.79
N SER A 255 4.74 -9.74 -6.76
CA SER A 255 4.10 -9.10 -7.92
C SER A 255 4.90 -9.34 -9.18
N VAL A 256 4.21 -9.59 -10.29
CA VAL A 256 4.78 -9.46 -11.64
C VAL A 256 4.31 -8.12 -12.17
N PRO A 257 5.21 -7.15 -12.40
CA PRO A 257 4.82 -5.82 -12.85
C PRO A 257 4.36 -5.84 -14.31
N GLU A 258 3.70 -4.77 -14.71
CA GLU A 258 3.35 -4.48 -16.09
C GLU A 258 4.55 -4.62 -17.04
N GLY A 259 4.30 -5.07 -18.27
CA GLY A 259 5.35 -5.36 -19.24
C GLY A 259 6.09 -6.68 -19.04
N LEU A 260 6.02 -7.30 -17.84
CA LEU A 260 6.67 -8.58 -17.56
C LEU A 260 5.71 -9.78 -17.49
N LEU A 261 4.40 -9.53 -17.56
CA LEU A 261 3.42 -10.61 -17.66
C LEU A 261 3.48 -11.25 -19.05
N SER A 262 3.69 -12.56 -19.11
CA SER A 262 3.84 -13.28 -20.38
C SER A 262 2.56 -13.30 -21.21
N ALA A 263 2.72 -13.41 -22.53
CA ALA A 263 1.60 -13.43 -23.48
C ALA A 263 0.58 -14.54 -23.18
N ARG A 264 1.04 -15.71 -22.73
CA ARG A 264 0.15 -16.82 -22.31
C ARG A 264 -0.81 -16.40 -21.20
N TRP A 265 -0.34 -15.64 -20.21
CA TRP A 265 -1.14 -15.24 -19.07
C TRP A 265 -2.02 -14.04 -19.38
N LYS A 266 -1.58 -13.14 -20.26
CA LYS A 266 -2.45 -12.12 -20.85
C LYS A 266 -3.62 -12.75 -21.61
N ALA A 267 -3.36 -13.80 -22.41
CA ALA A 267 -4.40 -14.54 -23.13
C ALA A 267 -5.36 -15.29 -22.18
N HIS A 268 -4.82 -16.03 -21.20
CA HIS A 268 -5.60 -16.72 -20.17
C HIS A 268 -6.52 -15.77 -19.41
N LEU A 269 -6.00 -14.62 -18.96
CA LEU A 269 -6.80 -13.58 -18.29
C LEU A 269 -7.99 -13.14 -19.15
N LYS A 270 -7.76 -12.90 -20.45
CA LYS A 270 -8.82 -12.49 -21.38
C LYS A 270 -9.85 -13.59 -21.61
N GLU A 271 -9.43 -14.84 -21.70
CA GLU A 271 -10.34 -15.98 -21.81
C GLU A 271 -11.20 -16.13 -20.55
N GLU A 272 -10.59 -16.08 -19.37
CA GLU A 272 -11.33 -16.13 -18.11
C GLU A 272 -12.33 -14.98 -17.99
N ALA A 273 -11.94 -13.77 -18.42
CA ALA A 273 -12.82 -12.60 -18.37
C ALA A 273 -14.09 -12.80 -19.22
N GLN A 274 -13.97 -13.45 -20.38
CA GLN A 274 -15.14 -13.77 -21.22
C GLN A 274 -16.09 -14.74 -20.54
N ARG A 275 -15.55 -15.70 -19.79
CA ARG A 275 -16.34 -16.75 -19.13
C ARG A 275 -17.00 -16.27 -17.83
N LEU A 276 -16.33 -15.39 -17.09
CA LEU A 276 -16.65 -15.14 -15.68
C LEU A 276 -17.12 -13.73 -15.37
N LEU A 277 -16.81 -12.73 -16.19
CA LEU A 277 -17.10 -11.34 -15.84
C LEU A 277 -18.38 -10.85 -16.52
N PRO A 278 -19.17 -10.00 -15.84
CA PRO A 278 -20.28 -9.34 -16.48
C PRO A 278 -19.79 -8.40 -17.59
N PRO A 279 -20.66 -8.06 -18.57
CA PRO A 279 -20.25 -7.39 -19.81
C PRO A 279 -19.36 -6.16 -19.63
N GLY A 280 -19.71 -5.21 -18.74
CA GLY A 280 -18.88 -4.02 -18.52
C GLY A 280 -17.48 -4.33 -17.98
N PHE A 281 -17.37 -5.24 -17.01
CA PHE A 281 -16.07 -5.64 -16.45
C PHE A 281 -15.25 -6.46 -17.45
N ARG A 282 -15.89 -7.37 -18.18
CA ARG A 282 -15.26 -8.13 -19.26
C ARG A 282 -14.63 -7.17 -20.26
N ASP A 283 -15.38 -6.19 -20.75
CA ASP A 283 -14.94 -5.27 -21.78
C ASP A 283 -13.73 -4.42 -21.31
N ILE A 284 -13.72 -3.99 -20.05
CA ILE A 284 -12.55 -3.30 -19.45
C ILE A 284 -11.31 -4.20 -19.40
N VAL A 285 -11.46 -5.45 -18.97
CA VAL A 285 -10.33 -6.39 -18.93
C VAL A 285 -9.83 -6.69 -20.35
N GLN A 286 -10.71 -6.80 -21.34
CA GLN A 286 -10.32 -6.98 -22.75
C GLN A 286 -9.54 -5.78 -23.30
N ALA A 287 -9.96 -4.56 -22.96
CA ALA A 287 -9.34 -3.31 -23.39
C ALA A 287 -8.00 -3.02 -22.70
N THR A 288 -7.71 -3.69 -21.58
CA THR A 288 -6.47 -3.46 -20.82
C THR A 288 -5.26 -3.99 -21.60
N LYS A 289 -4.28 -3.10 -21.84
CA LYS A 289 -3.06 -3.42 -22.62
C LYS A 289 -2.01 -4.13 -21.78
N GLU A 290 -1.73 -3.60 -20.60
CA GLU A 290 -0.68 -4.09 -19.70
C GLU A 290 -1.28 -4.47 -18.34
N PRO A 291 -2.03 -5.60 -18.25
CA PRO A 291 -2.43 -6.11 -16.96
C PRO A 291 -1.22 -6.69 -16.23
N PHE A 292 -1.30 -6.71 -14.90
CA PHE A 292 -0.25 -7.23 -14.03
C PHE A 292 -0.84 -8.07 -12.89
N ALA A 293 0.02 -8.80 -12.18
CA ALA A 293 -0.41 -9.78 -11.18
C ALA A 293 0.23 -9.54 -9.81
N GLN A 294 -0.52 -9.84 -8.76
CA GLN A 294 -0.07 -9.83 -7.37
C GLN A 294 -0.55 -11.06 -6.63
N ALA A 295 0.36 -11.78 -5.97
CA ALA A 295 0.01 -12.82 -5.03
C ALA A 295 -0.53 -12.18 -3.74
N ILE A 296 -1.74 -12.55 -3.34
CA ILE A 296 -2.32 -12.03 -2.10
C ILE A 296 -1.70 -12.79 -0.93
N ARG A 297 -1.16 -12.00 0.00
CA ARG A 297 -0.54 -12.49 1.22
C ARG A 297 -1.10 -11.73 2.39
N ASP A 298 -0.97 -12.32 3.57
CA ASP A 298 -1.28 -11.63 4.81
C ASP A 298 -0.26 -11.90 5.91
N LEU A 299 -0.19 -10.97 6.85
CA LEU A 299 0.73 -10.99 7.98
C LEU A 299 0.23 -10.06 9.07
N ALA A 300 0.44 -10.41 10.33
CA ALA A 300 0.45 -9.47 11.44
C ALA A 300 1.47 -9.97 12.46
N VAL A 301 2.53 -9.20 12.70
CA VAL A 301 3.56 -9.56 13.68
C VAL A 301 3.00 -9.62 15.10
N ASN A 302 3.65 -10.39 15.96
CA ASN A 302 3.31 -10.43 17.39
C ASN A 302 3.96 -9.32 18.22
N LYS A 303 4.99 -8.66 17.66
CA LYS A 303 5.69 -7.55 18.28
C LYS A 303 6.13 -6.56 17.20
N MET A 304 5.93 -5.27 17.41
CA MET A 304 6.37 -4.21 16.50
C MET A 304 7.64 -3.50 16.99
N VAL A 305 8.02 -3.64 18.26
CA VAL A 305 9.18 -2.98 18.87
C VAL A 305 10.24 -3.99 19.31
N LYS A 306 11.49 -3.80 18.90
CA LYS A 306 12.67 -4.53 19.40
C LYS A 306 13.80 -3.55 19.71
N GLY A 307 13.92 -3.17 20.98
CA GLY A 307 14.86 -2.14 21.41
C GLY A 307 14.60 -0.83 20.67
N ARG A 308 15.61 -0.34 19.96
CA ARG A 308 15.53 0.87 19.11
C ARG A 308 15.09 0.61 17.67
N VAL A 309 14.52 -0.56 17.36
CA VAL A 309 13.95 -0.85 16.03
C VAL A 309 12.45 -1.07 16.12
N ILE A 310 11.71 -0.44 15.23
CA ILE A 310 10.27 -0.67 15.07
C ILE A 310 9.89 -1.06 13.64
N LEU A 311 8.82 -1.81 13.47
CA LEU A 311 8.18 -2.06 12.17
C LEU A 311 6.95 -1.18 12.01
N LEU A 312 6.77 -0.58 10.82
CA LEU A 312 5.64 0.30 10.52
C LEU A 312 5.00 -0.05 9.17
N GLY A 313 3.67 0.10 9.08
CA GLY A 313 2.97 -0.17 7.83
C GLY A 313 3.01 -1.65 7.46
N ASP A 314 3.17 -1.95 6.16
CA ASP A 314 3.18 -3.32 5.64
C ASP A 314 4.42 -4.13 6.07
N ALA A 315 5.44 -3.47 6.64
CA ALA A 315 6.54 -4.17 7.28
C ALA A 315 6.08 -4.91 8.55
N ALA A 316 5.04 -4.43 9.24
CA ALA A 316 4.51 -5.04 10.46
C ALA A 316 3.24 -5.87 10.24
N ALA A 317 2.32 -5.38 9.40
CA ALA A 317 1.05 -6.04 9.17
C ALA A 317 0.57 -5.78 7.74
N ILE A 318 0.23 -6.86 7.04
CA ILE A 318 -0.25 -6.87 5.67
C ILE A 318 -1.70 -7.37 5.71
N PRO A 319 -2.70 -6.49 5.86
CA PRO A 319 -4.09 -6.91 5.75
C PRO A 319 -4.40 -7.27 4.30
N ARG A 320 -5.30 -8.23 4.09
CA ARG A 320 -5.79 -8.53 2.74
C ARG A 320 -6.49 -7.28 2.16
N PRO A 321 -6.37 -7.03 0.85
CA PRO A 321 -6.81 -5.77 0.24
C PRO A 321 -8.32 -5.48 0.36
N HIS A 322 -9.15 -6.48 0.66
CA HIS A 322 -10.61 -6.34 0.83
C HIS A 322 -11.02 -5.31 1.89
N THR A 323 -10.14 -5.06 2.86
CA THR A 323 -10.33 -4.01 3.89
C THR A 323 -10.09 -2.60 3.35
N ALA A 324 -9.40 -2.46 2.21
CA ALA A 324 -8.85 -1.22 1.66
C ALA A 324 -7.96 -0.42 2.64
N ALA A 325 -7.50 -1.02 3.75
CA ALA A 325 -6.98 -0.31 4.92
C ALA A 325 -5.46 -0.36 5.11
N SER A 326 -4.68 -0.88 4.15
CA SER A 326 -3.21 -0.95 4.31
C SER A 326 -2.60 0.45 4.45
N THR A 327 -2.96 1.38 3.56
CA THR A 327 -2.45 2.77 3.61
C THR A 327 -2.94 3.53 4.84
N SER A 328 -4.22 3.40 5.19
CA SER A 328 -4.76 4.07 6.38
C SER A 328 -4.16 3.54 7.67
N LYS A 329 -3.92 2.23 7.78
CA LYS A 329 -3.17 1.64 8.89
C LYS A 329 -1.74 2.20 8.97
N ALA A 330 -1.03 2.33 7.85
CA ALA A 330 0.30 2.92 7.86
C ALA A 330 0.29 4.39 8.33
N ALA A 331 -0.71 5.17 7.91
CA ALA A 331 -0.92 6.53 8.39
C ALA A 331 -1.23 6.56 9.90
N ALA A 332 -2.13 5.69 10.38
CA ALA A 332 -2.46 5.54 11.79
C ALA A 332 -1.22 5.21 12.64
N ASN A 333 -0.38 4.28 12.16
CA ASN A 333 0.88 3.93 12.83
C ASN A 333 1.79 5.16 12.98
N ALA A 334 1.95 5.95 11.92
CA ALA A 334 2.81 7.13 11.92
C ALA A 334 2.25 8.27 12.80
N LEU A 335 0.95 8.54 12.72
CA LEU A 335 0.25 9.53 13.55
C LEU A 335 0.47 9.22 15.04
N ALA A 336 0.15 7.98 15.44
CA ALA A 336 0.31 7.54 16.82
C ALA A 336 1.77 7.56 17.28
N LEU A 337 2.73 7.24 16.40
CA LEU A 337 4.16 7.30 16.72
C LEU A 337 4.59 8.75 17.02
N GLY A 338 4.21 9.68 16.15
CA GLY A 338 4.50 11.11 16.35
C GLY A 338 3.90 11.64 17.64
N ASP A 339 2.67 11.24 17.97
CA ASP A 339 2.00 11.65 19.21
C ASP A 339 2.67 11.07 20.46
N ALA A 340 3.02 9.79 20.45
CA ALA A 340 3.71 9.15 21.57
C ALA A 340 5.09 9.77 21.83
N LEU A 341 5.86 10.07 20.77
CA LEU A 341 7.18 10.70 20.90
C LEU A 341 7.10 12.16 21.35
N LYS A 342 6.01 12.87 21.05
CA LYS A 342 5.74 14.21 21.59
C LYS A 342 5.33 14.16 23.07
N ALA A 343 4.56 13.14 23.46
CA ALA A 343 4.16 12.96 24.85
C ALA A 343 5.34 12.60 25.77
N TRP A 344 6.33 11.86 25.23
CA TRP A 344 7.53 11.43 25.96
C TRP A 344 8.81 11.87 25.24
N PRO A 345 9.11 13.18 25.16
CA PRO A 345 10.21 13.71 24.35
C PRO A 345 11.58 13.21 24.82
N ASP A 346 11.73 12.92 26.11
CA ASP A 346 12.98 12.47 26.72
C ASP A 346 13.03 10.94 26.95
N ASP A 347 11.91 10.21 26.81
CA ASP A 347 11.82 8.77 27.11
C ASP A 347 11.26 7.99 25.90
N THR A 348 12.18 7.68 24.98
CA THR A 348 11.84 6.95 23.75
C THR A 348 11.31 5.54 24.06
N ASP A 349 11.82 4.87 25.09
CA ASP A 349 11.37 3.51 25.43
C ASP A 349 9.91 3.51 25.87
N LYS A 350 9.53 4.47 26.71
CA LYS A 350 8.14 4.64 27.11
C LYS A 350 7.23 5.03 25.96
N ALA A 351 7.66 5.96 25.09
CA ALA A 351 6.91 6.32 23.89
C ALA A 351 6.58 5.09 23.03
N LEU A 352 7.58 4.25 22.77
CA LEU A 352 7.43 3.04 21.96
C LEU A 352 6.53 1.99 22.62
N ALA A 353 6.63 1.83 23.95
CA ALA A 353 5.79 0.91 24.71
C ALA A 353 4.31 1.33 24.68
N GLU A 354 4.01 2.62 24.83
CA GLU A 354 2.64 3.13 24.73
C GLU A 354 2.08 3.05 23.31
N TRP A 355 2.93 3.25 22.29
CA TRP A 355 2.54 3.15 20.90
C TRP A 355 2.19 1.72 20.46
N GLU A 356 3.00 0.73 20.84
CA GLU A 356 2.96 -0.62 20.28
C GLU A 356 1.61 -1.33 20.46
N GLY A 357 0.99 -1.21 21.63
CA GLY A 357 -0.20 -1.99 22.01
C GLY A 357 -1.38 -1.80 21.05
N GLU A 358 -1.75 -0.55 20.77
CA GLU A 358 -2.85 -0.24 19.85
C GLU A 358 -2.50 -0.63 18.41
N GLN A 359 -1.24 -0.43 17.99
CA GLN A 359 -0.84 -0.72 16.62
C GLN A 359 -0.83 -2.23 16.33
N LEU A 360 -0.41 -3.05 17.29
CA LEU A 360 -0.51 -4.51 17.23
C LEU A 360 -1.96 -4.97 17.14
N PHE A 361 -2.83 -4.43 18.00
CA PHE A 361 -4.26 -4.75 17.97
C PHE A 361 -4.86 -4.42 16.59
N ARG A 362 -4.63 -3.20 16.09
CA ARG A 362 -5.11 -2.73 14.79
C ARG A 362 -4.63 -3.63 13.65
N GLY A 363 -3.34 -3.99 13.65
CA GLY A 363 -2.76 -4.89 12.63
C GLY A 363 -3.41 -6.27 12.63
N LYS A 364 -3.57 -6.88 13.81
CA LYS A 364 -4.21 -8.20 13.97
C LYS A 364 -5.69 -8.17 13.60
N TYR A 365 -6.42 -7.15 14.03
CA TYR A 365 -7.83 -6.95 13.70
C TYR A 365 -8.04 -6.82 12.19
N LEU A 366 -7.27 -5.96 11.52
CA LEU A 366 -7.37 -5.78 10.06
C LEU A 366 -6.97 -7.03 9.28
N ARG A 367 -5.99 -7.80 9.77
CA ARG A 367 -5.67 -9.11 9.19
C ARG A 367 -6.87 -10.05 9.28
N GLN A 368 -7.45 -10.22 10.46
CA GLN A 368 -8.59 -11.12 10.67
C GLN A 368 -9.80 -10.70 9.82
N MET A 369 -10.12 -9.41 9.80
CA MET A 369 -11.21 -8.86 8.97
C MET A 369 -10.95 -9.11 7.48
N GLY A 370 -9.73 -8.85 7.00
CA GLY A 370 -9.35 -9.12 5.62
C GLY A 370 -9.42 -10.60 5.25
N MET A 371 -9.06 -11.50 6.18
CA MET A 371 -9.20 -12.95 6.00
C MET A 371 -10.67 -13.35 5.89
N SER A 372 -11.52 -12.89 6.81
CA SER A 372 -12.96 -13.18 6.80
C SER A 372 -13.62 -12.70 5.50
N MET A 373 -13.39 -11.44 5.11
CA MET A 373 -13.96 -10.89 3.87
C MET A 373 -13.47 -11.65 2.63
N GLY A 374 -12.16 -11.88 2.53
CA GLY A 374 -11.58 -12.59 1.37
C GLY A 374 -12.07 -14.03 1.27
N ASN A 375 -12.19 -14.73 2.41
CA ASN A 375 -12.66 -16.11 2.43
C ASN A 375 -14.13 -16.20 2.01
N ARG A 376 -14.98 -15.30 2.51
CA ARG A 376 -16.38 -15.22 2.11
C ARG A 376 -16.55 -14.91 0.63
N LEU A 377 -15.77 -13.96 0.10
CA LEU A 377 -15.87 -13.52 -1.30
C LEU A 377 -15.38 -14.56 -2.30
N LEU A 378 -14.36 -15.35 -1.95
CA LEU A 378 -13.68 -16.23 -2.91
C LEU A 378 -13.93 -17.72 -2.67
N PHE A 379 -14.15 -18.15 -1.43
CA PHE A 379 -14.32 -19.55 -1.08
C PHE A 379 -15.72 -19.88 -0.53
N GLY A 380 -16.59 -18.88 -0.37
CA GLY A 380 -17.95 -19.07 0.16
C GLY A 380 -18.00 -19.52 1.63
N SER A 381 -16.87 -19.52 2.34
CA SER A 381 -16.79 -19.90 3.75
C SER A 381 -17.19 -18.71 4.64
N ALA A 382 -18.15 -18.96 5.55
CA ALA A 382 -18.59 -18.03 6.59
C ALA A 382 -17.69 -18.11 7.82
#